data_AF-A0A4Q2YHA1-F1
#
_entry.id   AF-A0A4Q2YHA1-F1
#
_cell.length_a   1.000
_cell.length_b   1.000
_cell.length_c   1.000
_cell.angle_alpha   90.00
_cell.angle_beta   90.00
_cell.angle_gamma   90.00
#
_symmetry.space_group_name_H-M   'P 1'
#
loop_
_entity.id
_entity.type
_entity.pdbx_description
1 polymer ?
#
loop_
_entity_poly.entity_id
_entity_poly.type
_entity_poly.pdbx_seq_one_letter_code
_entity_poly.pdbx_strand_id
1 'polypeptide(L)'
;MHPPESRIPGTAITANPAKQNYASFPFVVYFDQKKVCTDCAPPFIFFAEEQRYWFEVLRFNVNADCVRCPPCRELDRKKRRRKRSGGE
;
A
#
# COMPACT_ATOMS: atom_id res chain seq x y z
N MET A 1 8.29 -7.93 -5.78
CA MET A 1 7.35 -9.08 -5.79
C MET A 1 7.29 -9.64 -4.38
N HIS A 2 6.10 -9.75 -3.78
CA HIS A 2 5.94 -10.37 -2.48
C HIS A 2 5.88 -11.88 -2.62
N PRO A 3 6.43 -12.63 -1.66
CA PRO A 3 6.50 -14.06 -1.80
C PRO A 3 5.10 -14.68 -1.61
N PRO A 4 4.76 -15.76 -2.32
CA PRO A 4 3.40 -16.26 -2.45
C PRO A 4 2.73 -16.62 -1.11
N GLU A 5 3.50 -16.96 -0.09
CA GLU A 5 3.03 -17.23 1.28
C GLU A 5 2.40 -16.02 1.97
N SER A 6 2.71 -14.80 1.52
CA SER A 6 2.10 -13.58 2.06
C SER A 6 0.68 -13.36 1.53
N ARG A 7 0.26 -14.07 0.47
CA ARG A 7 -1.07 -13.92 -0.13
C ARG A 7 -2.13 -14.65 0.70
N ILE A 8 -3.26 -14.00 0.92
CA ILE A 8 -4.48 -14.62 1.47
C ILE A 8 -5.34 -15.11 0.29
N PRO A 9 -5.57 -16.43 0.13
CA PRO A 9 -6.41 -16.96 -0.95
C PRO A 9 -7.86 -16.48 -0.87
N GLY A 10 -8.57 -16.46 -2.00
CA GLY A 10 -10.00 -16.09 -2.06
C GLY A 10 -10.31 -14.59 -1.94
N THR A 11 -9.31 -13.74 -1.76
CA THR A 11 -9.46 -12.28 -1.59
C THR A 11 -9.13 -11.48 -2.85
N ALA A 12 -8.97 -12.16 -3.99
CA ALA A 12 -8.51 -11.52 -5.21
C ALA A 12 -9.59 -10.62 -5.81
N ILE A 13 -9.21 -9.40 -6.21
CA ILE A 13 -10.07 -8.48 -6.96
C ILE A 13 -9.39 -8.06 -8.26
N THR A 14 -10.20 -7.78 -9.28
CA THR A 14 -9.72 -7.31 -10.58
C THR A 14 -9.13 -5.90 -10.46
N ALA A 15 -7.93 -5.71 -11.01
CA ALA A 15 -7.29 -4.41 -11.13
C ALA A 15 -7.60 -3.78 -12.50
N ASN A 16 -7.51 -2.46 -12.59
CA ASN A 16 -7.58 -1.72 -13.85
C ASN A 16 -6.19 -1.18 -14.24
N PRO A 17 -5.45 -1.86 -15.13
CA PRO A 17 -4.12 -1.44 -15.60
C PRO A 17 -4.08 -0.02 -16.17
N ALA A 18 -5.13 0.42 -16.87
CA ALA A 18 -5.19 1.77 -17.45
C ALA A 18 -5.21 2.86 -16.37
N LYS A 19 -5.63 2.51 -15.15
CA LYS A 19 -5.63 3.41 -13.99
C LYS A 19 -4.35 3.35 -13.17
N GLN A 20 -3.33 2.60 -13.59
CA GLN A 20 -2.07 2.51 -12.85
C GLN A 20 -0.99 3.45 -13.41
N ASN A 21 -0.05 3.82 -12.54
CA ASN A 21 1.01 4.78 -12.83
C ASN A 21 2.38 4.08 -12.88
N TYR A 22 3.20 4.40 -13.88
CA TYR A 22 4.62 4.00 -13.97
C TYR A 22 4.85 2.48 -13.87
N ALA A 23 4.00 1.71 -14.56
CA ALA A 23 4.07 0.25 -14.56
C ALA A 23 4.64 -0.27 -15.87
N SER A 24 5.88 -0.76 -15.87
CA SER A 24 6.35 -1.64 -16.95
C SER A 24 5.52 -2.92 -17.00
N PHE A 25 5.03 -3.36 -15.84
CA PHE A 25 4.14 -4.51 -15.66
C PHE A 25 3.01 -4.12 -14.70
N PRO A 26 1.85 -3.66 -15.21
CA PRO A 26 0.74 -3.31 -14.35
C PRO A 26 0.14 -4.55 -13.68
N PHE A 27 -0.38 -4.37 -12.47
CA PHE A 27 -1.13 -5.41 -11.79
C PHE A 27 -2.45 -5.65 -12.53
N VAL A 28 -2.77 -6.91 -12.79
CA VAL A 28 -4.08 -7.33 -13.34
C VAL A 28 -5.04 -7.80 -12.24
N VAL A 29 -4.50 -8.14 -11.08
CA VAL A 29 -5.24 -8.54 -9.88
C VAL A 29 -4.57 -7.98 -8.63
N TYR A 30 -5.38 -7.64 -7.63
CA TYR A 30 -4.94 -7.42 -6.25
C TYR A 30 -5.45 -8.55 -5.37
N PHE A 31 -4.85 -8.75 -4.20
CA PHE A 31 -5.26 -9.74 -3.22
C PHE A 31 -4.81 -9.28 -1.83
N ASP A 32 -5.47 -9.72 -0.77
CA ASP A 32 -5.04 -9.37 0.59
C ASP A 32 -3.65 -9.96 0.87
N GLN A 33 -2.77 -9.13 1.42
CA GLN A 33 -1.38 -9.48 1.70
C GLN A 33 -1.10 -9.37 3.20
N LYS A 34 -0.56 -10.43 3.80
CA LYS A 34 0.03 -10.41 5.14
C LYS A 34 1.34 -9.64 5.08
N LYS A 35 1.48 -8.65 5.95
CA LYS A 35 2.64 -7.76 6.06
C LYS A 35 3.06 -7.65 7.52
N VAL A 36 4.28 -7.18 7.74
CA VAL A 36 4.85 -6.89 9.06
C VAL A 36 5.25 -5.43 9.06
N CYS A 37 4.81 -4.67 10.07
CA CYS A 37 5.11 -3.25 10.13
C CYS A 37 6.59 -3.02 10.44
N THR A 38 7.29 -2.26 9.60
CA THR A 38 8.71 -1.93 9.83
C THR A 38 8.96 -1.05 11.04
N ASP A 39 7.94 -0.30 11.49
CA ASP A 39 8.08 0.67 12.58
C ASP A 39 7.73 0.08 13.95
N CYS A 40 6.66 -0.72 14.03
CA CYS A 40 6.18 -1.26 15.31
C CYS A 40 6.32 -2.77 15.45
N ALA A 41 6.54 -3.52 14.35
CA ALA A 41 6.67 -4.98 14.27
C ALA A 41 5.39 -5.87 14.26
N PRO A 42 4.18 -5.47 14.71
CA PRO A 42 2.99 -6.29 14.51
C PRO A 42 2.67 -6.64 13.06
N PRO A 43 2.09 -7.84 12.83
CA PRO A 43 1.53 -8.18 11.55
C PRO A 43 0.30 -7.32 11.24
N PHE A 44 0.08 -7.05 9.97
CA PHE A 44 -1.11 -6.38 9.46
C PHE A 44 -1.46 -6.87 8.05
N ILE A 45 -2.63 -6.50 7.55
CA ILE A 45 -3.07 -6.85 6.20
C ILE A 45 -3.01 -5.59 5.33
N PHE A 46 -2.36 -5.71 4.18
CA PHE A 46 -2.53 -4.77 3.08
C PHE A 46 -3.64 -5.28 2.19
N PHE A 47 -4.83 -4.72 2.35
CA PHE A 47 -6.04 -5.22 1.70
C PHE A 47 -6.01 -5.00 0.18
N ALA A 48 -6.67 -5.89 -0.56
CA ALA A 48 -6.80 -5.79 -2.01
C ALA A 48 -7.49 -4.48 -2.42
N GLU A 49 -8.53 -4.09 -1.68
CA GLU A 49 -9.22 -2.82 -1.87
C GLU A 49 -8.34 -1.60 -1.57
N GLU A 50 -7.46 -1.73 -0.57
CA GLU A 50 -6.50 -0.67 -0.25
C GLU A 50 -5.45 -0.52 -1.36
N GLN A 51 -4.97 -1.63 -1.92
CA GLN A 51 -4.09 -1.62 -3.10
C GLN A 51 -4.76 -0.93 -4.29
N ARG A 52 -6.01 -1.29 -4.60
CA ARG A 52 -6.79 -0.66 -5.67
C ARG A 52 -6.87 0.86 -5.46
N TYR A 53 -7.21 1.30 -4.25
CA TYR A 53 -7.26 2.72 -3.93
C TYR A 53 -5.88 3.41 -4.09
N TRP A 54 -4.81 2.79 -3.61
CA TRP A 54 -3.44 3.32 -3.70
C TRP A 54 -3.00 3.54 -5.15
N PHE A 55 -3.15 2.52 -5.98
CA PHE A 55 -2.57 2.53 -7.33
C PHE A 55 -3.49 3.16 -8.36
N GLU A 56 -4.81 3.02 -8.22
CA GLU A 56 -5.76 3.52 -9.21
C GLU A 56 -6.32 4.91 -8.90
N VAL A 57 -6.48 5.24 -7.61
CA VAL A 57 -7.08 6.52 -7.18
C VAL A 57 -6.00 7.50 -6.73
N LEU A 58 -5.14 7.10 -5.79
CA LEU A 58 -4.03 7.94 -5.33
C LEU A 58 -2.87 7.99 -6.34
N ARG A 59 -2.90 7.12 -7.36
CA ARG A 59 -1.94 7.08 -8.46
C ARG A 59 -0.50 6.92 -7.98
N PHE A 60 -0.31 6.21 -6.86
CA PHE A 60 1.02 5.81 -6.40
C PHE A 60 1.73 4.95 -7.45
N ASN A 61 3.06 5.00 -7.45
CA ASN A 61 3.86 4.12 -8.30
C ASN A 61 3.54 2.66 -7.97
N VAL A 62 3.28 1.82 -8.97
CA VAL A 62 2.94 0.40 -8.76
C VAL A 62 4.02 -0.40 -8.03
N ASN A 63 5.27 0.08 -8.03
CA ASN A 63 6.36 -0.52 -7.29
C ASN A 63 6.39 -0.09 -5.80
N ALA A 64 5.50 0.81 -5.38
CA ALA A 64 5.41 1.23 -3.99
C ALA A 64 4.87 0.10 -3.10
N ASP A 65 5.48 -0.07 -1.92
CA ASP A 65 5.11 -1.10 -0.97
C ASP A 65 4.49 -0.52 0.32
N CYS A 66 3.46 -1.18 0.84
CA CYS A 66 2.85 -0.87 2.13
C CYS A 66 3.63 -1.58 3.25
N VAL A 67 4.69 -0.92 3.73
CA VAL A 67 5.60 -1.46 4.78
C VAL A 67 5.22 -1.03 6.21
N ARG A 68 4.25 -0.12 6.35
CA ARG A 68 3.77 0.41 7.64
C ARG A 68 2.29 0.13 7.83
N CYS A 69 1.91 -0.30 9.04
CA CYS A 69 0.52 -0.51 9.41
C CYS A 69 -0.28 0.82 9.41
N PRO A 70 -1.63 0.78 9.37
CA PRO A 70 -2.46 1.99 9.35
C PRO A 70 -2.16 2.98 10.49
N PRO A 71 -2.01 2.55 11.76
CA PRO A 71 -1.63 3.46 12.85
C PRO A 71 -0.29 4.19 12.61
N CYS A 72 0.74 3.47 12.18
CA CYS A 72 2.07 4.07 11.92
C CYS A 72 2.03 5.03 10.72
N ARG A 73 1.26 4.72 9.67
CA ARG A 73 1.06 5.64 8.52
C ARG A 73 0.35 6.93 8.94
N GLU A 74 -0.64 6.83 9.82
CA GLU A 74 -1.33 8.01 10.34
C GLU A 74 -0.41 8.89 11.19
N LEU A 75 0.43 8.28 12.04
CA LEU A 75 1.44 9.00 12.81
C LEU A 75 2.46 9.70 11.90
N ASP A 76 2.94 9.03 10.84
CA ASP A 76 3.85 9.64 9.86
C ASP A 76 3.19 10.82 9.13
N ARG A 77 1.93 10.69 8.70
CA ARG A 77 1.16 11.79 8.09
C ARG A 77 1.05 13.00 9.02
N LYS A 78 0.73 12.78 10.30
CA LYS A 78 0.68 13.84 11.32
C LYS A 78 2.04 14.52 11.52
N LYS A 79 3.13 13.75 11.59
CA LYS A 79 4.50 14.27 11.73
C LYS A 79 4.89 15.14 10.53
N ARG A 80 4.61 14.69 9.30
CA ARG A 80 4.88 15.45 8.07
C ARG A 80 4.08 16.74 7.99
N ARG A 81 2.82 16.73 8.43
CA ARG A 81 1.97 17.94 8.48
C ARG A 81 2.58 19.00 9.41
N ARG A 82 3.04 18.59 10.60
CA ARG A 82 3.67 19.51 11.58
C ARG A 82 4.96 20.15 11.07
N LYS A 83 5.82 19.39 10.38
CA LYS A 83 7.08 19.90 9.81
C LYS A 83 6.88 20.98 8.74
N ARG A 84 5.75 20.97 8.03
CA ARG A 84 5.42 21.97 6.99
C ARG A 84 4.93 23.30 7.56
N SER A 85 4.54 23.34 8.83
CA SER A 85 3.97 24.53 9.49
C SER A 85 4.98 25.28 10.36
N GLY A 86 6.21 24.78 10.49
CA GLY A 86 7.24 25.32 11.40
C GLY A 86 8.54 25.67 10.71
N GLY A 87 8.49 26.06 9.44
CA GLY A 87 9.61 26.73 8.77
C GLY A 87 9.41 28.24 8.90
N GLU A 88 9.96 28.81 9.96
CA GLU A 88 10.28 30.24 10.09
C GLU A 88 11.72 30.48 9.65
#